data_AF-A0A945FK21-F1
#
_entry.id   AF-A0A945FK21-F1
#
_cell.length_a   1.000
_cell.length_b   1.000
_cell.length_c   1.000
_cell.angle_alpha   90.00
_cell.angle_beta   90.00
_cell.angle_gamma   90.00
#
_symmetry.space_group_name_H-M   'P 1'
#
loop_
_entity.id
_entity.type
_entity.pdbx_description
1 polymer ?
#
loop_
_entity_poly.entity_id
_entity_poly.type
_entity_poly.pdbx_seq_one_letter_code
_entity_poly.pdbx_strand_id
1 'polypeptide(L)'
;MGDFDGEANLETACADADSIHALIELYACTQLDVFLNLAERVAENILGERFRDGYFVSDGIALVDDPAPLALLRLHAARDNIWDLIPTSVR
;
A
#
# COMPACT_ATOMS: atom_id res chain seq x y z
N MET A 1 -8.42 -7.47 24.29
CA MET A 1 -8.44 -7.11 22.87
C MET A 1 -9.38 -5.93 22.76
N GLY A 2 -8.90 -4.73 22.49
CA GLY A 2 -9.80 -3.58 22.31
C GLY A 2 -10.43 -3.68 20.93
N ASP A 3 -11.77 -3.63 20.85
CA ASP A 3 -12.48 -3.52 19.59
C ASP A 3 -12.06 -2.23 18.90
N PHE A 4 -11.48 -2.35 17.70
CA PHE A 4 -11.20 -1.22 16.83
C PHE A 4 -12.53 -0.85 16.16
N ASP A 5 -13.21 0.16 16.69
CA ASP A 5 -14.48 0.70 16.14
C ASP A 5 -14.21 1.80 15.08
N GLY A 6 -12.98 1.84 14.54
CA GLY A 6 -12.51 2.88 13.64
C GLY A 6 -12.88 2.58 12.19
N GLU A 7 -13.74 3.40 11.61
CA GLU A 7 -14.07 3.36 10.18
C GLU A 7 -12.91 3.97 9.38
N ALA A 8 -12.37 3.22 8.40
CA ALA A 8 -11.36 3.75 7.49
C ALA A 8 -11.97 4.74 6.49
N ASN A 9 -11.25 5.82 6.20
CA ASN A 9 -11.63 6.75 5.15
C ASN A 9 -11.28 6.18 3.76
N LEU A 10 -12.22 5.44 3.16
CA LEU A 10 -12.08 4.90 1.80
C LEU A 10 -12.20 5.97 0.70
N GLU A 11 -12.53 7.21 1.05
CA GLU A 11 -12.51 8.36 0.13
C GLU A 11 -11.18 9.11 0.13
N THR A 12 -10.16 8.58 0.81
CA THR A 12 -8.82 9.18 0.87
C THR A 12 -8.22 9.39 -0.53
N ALA A 13 -7.52 10.50 -0.69
CA ALA A 13 -6.67 10.79 -1.85
C ALA A 13 -5.18 10.48 -1.57
N CYS A 14 -4.87 9.78 -0.48
CA CYS A 14 -3.49 9.40 -0.18
C CYS A 14 -2.95 8.49 -1.31
N ALA A 15 -1.82 8.88 -1.89
CA ALA A 15 -1.10 8.16 -2.94
C ALA A 15 0.37 7.90 -2.55
N ASP A 16 0.59 7.57 -1.28
CA ASP A 16 1.92 7.34 -0.69
C ASP A 16 2.21 5.85 -0.51
N ALA A 17 3.40 5.42 -0.95
CA ALA A 17 3.79 4.02 -0.93
C ALA A 17 4.08 3.51 0.50
N ASP A 18 4.66 4.35 1.35
CA ASP A 18 4.98 4.00 2.74
C ASP A 18 3.69 3.76 3.55
N SER A 19 2.62 4.47 3.23
CA SER A 19 1.29 4.26 3.80
C SER A 19 0.76 2.83 3.56
N ILE A 20 1.00 2.24 2.38
CA ILE A 20 0.62 0.84 2.11
C ILE A 20 1.39 -0.11 3.03
N HIS A 21 2.70 0.10 3.20
CA HIS A 21 3.50 -0.71 4.11
C HIS A 21 2.97 -0.65 5.54
N ALA A 22 2.71 0.56 6.05
CA ALA A 22 2.16 0.76 7.39
C ALA A 22 0.80 0.06 7.58
N LEU A 23 -0.09 0.14 6.58
CA LEU A 23 -1.39 -0.51 6.63
C LEU A 23 -1.30 -2.04 6.62
N ILE A 24 -0.34 -2.60 5.88
CA ILE A 24 -0.06 -4.05 5.91
C ILE A 24 0.43 -4.47 7.30
N GLU A 25 1.31 -3.70 7.94
CA GLU A 25 1.77 -4.00 9.31
C GLU A 25 0.60 -3.92 10.33
N LEU A 26 -0.29 -2.93 10.19
CA LEU A 26 -1.50 -2.83 11.01
C LEU A 26 -2.43 -4.03 10.80
N TYR A 27 -2.62 -4.47 9.55
CA TYR A 27 -3.36 -5.70 9.26
C TYR A 27 -2.68 -6.92 9.89
N ALA A 28 -1.37 -7.07 9.75
CA ALA A 28 -0.64 -8.19 10.34
C ALA A 28 -0.84 -8.27 11.87
N CYS A 29 -0.79 -7.12 12.57
CA CYS A 29 -0.99 -7.05 14.02
C CYS A 29 -2.44 -7.24 14.48
N THR A 30 -3.42 -6.78 13.70
CA THR A 30 -4.83 -6.69 14.14
C THR A 30 -5.75 -7.70 13.48
N GLN A 31 -5.37 -8.22 12.31
CA GLN A 31 -6.17 -9.06 11.41
C GLN A 31 -7.49 -8.40 10.97
N LEU A 32 -7.55 -7.07 10.95
CA LEU A 32 -8.74 -6.32 10.53
C LEU A 32 -8.66 -5.93 9.06
N ASP A 33 -9.53 -6.51 8.23
CA ASP A 33 -9.59 -6.29 6.78
C ASP A 33 -9.73 -4.81 6.38
N VAL A 34 -10.22 -3.96 7.29
CA VAL A 34 -10.32 -2.51 7.09
C VAL A 34 -8.99 -1.89 6.65
N PHE A 35 -7.87 -2.40 7.17
CA PHE A 35 -6.54 -1.91 6.82
C PHE A 35 -6.09 -2.37 5.42
N LEU A 36 -6.42 -3.59 5.00
CA LEU A 36 -6.17 -4.05 3.63
C LEU A 36 -7.02 -3.28 2.62
N ASN A 37 -8.30 -3.05 2.94
CA ASN A 37 -9.21 -2.29 2.07
C ASN A 37 -8.73 -0.84 1.92
N LEU A 38 -8.23 -0.23 3.00
CA LEU A 38 -7.63 1.11 2.92
C LEU A 38 -6.32 1.10 2.13
N ALA A 39 -5.49 0.06 2.26
CA ALA A 39 -4.25 -0.08 1.49
C ALA A 39 -4.52 -0.24 -0.01
N GLU A 40 -5.57 -0.98 -0.39
CA GLU A 40 -6.05 -1.05 -1.77
C GLU A 40 -6.50 0.29 -2.29
N ARG A 41 -7.22 1.08 -1.48
CA ARG A 41 -7.61 2.42 -1.90
C ARG A 41 -6.40 3.31 -2.20
N VAL A 42 -5.38 3.25 -1.36
CA VAL A 42 -4.11 3.97 -1.58
C VAL A 42 -3.41 3.45 -2.84
N ALA A 43 -3.41 2.13 -3.08
CA ALA A 43 -2.85 1.54 -4.28
C ALA A 43 -3.53 2.02 -5.56
N GLU A 44 -4.86 2.11 -5.57
CA GLU A 44 -5.63 2.67 -6.69
C GLU A 44 -5.22 4.13 -6.98
N ASN A 45 -5.06 4.95 -5.93
CA ASN A 45 -4.62 6.33 -6.08
C ASN A 45 -3.20 6.42 -6.67
N ILE A 46 -2.26 5.61 -6.17
CA ILE A 46 -0.88 5.53 -6.72
C ILE A 46 -0.91 5.19 -8.21
N LEU A 47 -1.70 4.19 -8.61
CA LEU A 47 -1.81 3.79 -10.01
C LEU A 47 -2.44 4.89 -10.86
N GLY A 48 -3.49 5.55 -10.36
CA GLY A 48 -4.17 6.63 -11.09
C GLY A 48 -3.32 7.90 -11.27
N GLU A 49 -2.47 8.21 -10.29
CA GLU A 49 -1.65 9.42 -10.29
C GLU A 49 -0.30 9.20 -10.98
N ARG A 50 0.39 8.10 -10.64
CA ARG A 50 1.83 7.93 -10.90
C ARG A 50 2.14 6.91 -12.00
N PHE A 51 1.24 5.99 -12.33
CA PHE A 51 1.51 5.00 -13.37
C PHE A 51 1.24 5.57 -14.77
N ARG A 52 2.31 5.82 -15.54
CA ARG A 52 2.26 6.42 -16.89
C ARG A 52 3.19 5.66 -17.82
N ASP A 53 2.67 5.25 -18.98
CA ASP A 53 3.43 4.62 -20.06
C ASP A 53 4.30 3.42 -19.62
N GLY A 54 3.84 2.67 -18.62
CA GLY A 54 4.54 1.49 -18.09
C GLY A 54 5.53 1.77 -16.95
N TYR A 55 5.65 3.02 -16.50
CA TYR A 55 6.55 3.45 -15.43
C TYR A 55 5.78 4.10 -14.28
N PHE A 56 6.39 4.09 -13.10
CA PHE A 56 5.97 4.96 -12.00
C PHE A 56 6.73 6.27 -12.08
N VAL A 57 5.99 7.38 -12.17
CA VAL A 57 6.49 8.72 -12.43
C VAL A 57 6.11 9.64 -11.27
N SER A 58 7.10 10.36 -10.74
CA SER A 58 6.89 11.47 -9.78
C SER A 58 7.52 12.72 -10.36
N ASP A 59 6.80 13.84 -10.34
CA ASP A 59 7.30 15.14 -10.84
C ASP A 59 7.85 15.07 -12.28
N GLY A 60 7.25 14.21 -13.13
CA GLY A 60 7.65 14.01 -14.52
C GLY A 60 8.90 13.14 -14.72
N ILE A 61 9.45 12.55 -13.66
CA ILE A 61 10.63 11.68 -13.72
C ILE A 61 10.23 10.27 -13.32
N ALA A 62 10.58 9.29 -14.16
CA ALA A 62 10.50 7.88 -13.82
C ALA A 62 11.76 7.47 -13.03
N LEU A 63 11.55 6.94 -11.82
CA LEU A 63 12.63 6.39 -11.01
C LEU A 63 12.59 4.86 -11.08
N VAL A 64 13.73 4.23 -11.32
CA VAL A 64 13.83 2.76 -11.33
C VAL A 64 13.67 2.21 -9.90
N ASP A 65 14.11 2.97 -8.91
CA ASP A 65 13.98 2.65 -7.47
C ASP A 65 12.76 3.35 -6.84
N ASP A 66 11.70 3.52 -7.62
CA ASP A 66 10.43 4.02 -7.08
C ASP A 66 9.90 3.02 -6.02
N PRO A 67 9.47 3.48 -4.84
CA PRO A 67 8.96 2.58 -3.80
C PRO A 67 7.59 1.97 -4.14
N ALA A 68 6.81 2.58 -5.03
CA ALA A 68 5.44 2.15 -5.34
C ALA A 68 5.36 0.68 -5.82
N PRO A 69 6.16 0.21 -6.80
CA PRO A 69 6.16 -1.20 -7.21
C PRO A 69 6.28 -2.20 -6.06
N LEU A 70 7.21 -1.98 -5.13
CA LEU A 70 7.43 -2.89 -4.01
C LEU A 70 6.25 -2.87 -3.03
N ALA A 71 5.71 -1.68 -2.74
CA ALA A 71 4.51 -1.54 -1.90
C ALA A 71 3.30 -2.27 -2.49
N LEU A 72 3.07 -2.11 -3.79
CA LEU A 72 1.98 -2.79 -4.50
C LEU A 72 2.17 -4.31 -4.51
N LEU A 73 3.40 -4.79 -4.71
CA LEU A 73 3.70 -6.22 -4.65
C LEU A 73 3.47 -6.79 -3.24
N ARG A 74 3.87 -6.07 -2.20
CA ARG A 74 3.59 -6.46 -0.81
C ARG A 74 2.10 -6.49 -0.51
N LEU A 75 1.33 -5.54 -1.01
CA LEU A 75 -0.12 -5.54 -0.86
C LEU A 75 -0.77 -6.75 -1.55
N HIS A 76 -0.30 -7.11 -2.73
CA HIS A 76 -0.79 -8.32 -3.40
C HIS A 76 -0.45 -9.57 -2.59
N ALA A 77 0.79 -9.71 -2.14
CA ALA A 77 1.22 -10.80 -1.25
C ALA A 77 0.45 -10.82 0.08
N ALA A 78 -0.01 -9.66 0.55
CA ALA A 78 -0.81 -9.55 1.76
C ALA A 78 -2.18 -10.20 1.65
N ARG A 79 -2.83 -10.07 0.49
CA ARG A 79 -4.11 -10.73 0.21
C ARG A 79 -3.99 -12.25 0.20
N ASP A 80 -2.84 -12.77 -0.21
CA ASP A 80 -2.54 -14.20 -0.22
C ASP A 80 -1.89 -14.70 1.09
N ASN A 81 -1.74 -13.84 2.10
CA ASN A 81 -1.12 -14.14 3.39
C ASN A 81 0.33 -14.66 3.27
N ILE A 82 1.07 -14.15 2.29
CA ILE A 82 2.48 -14.48 1.99
C ILE A 82 3.37 -13.22 1.97
N TRP A 83 2.94 -12.14 2.63
CA TRP A 83 3.67 -10.87 2.66
C TRP A 83 5.09 -10.99 3.23
N ASP A 84 5.37 -11.98 4.08
CA ASP A 84 6.68 -12.13 4.73
C ASP A 84 7.75 -12.63 3.75
N LEU A 85 7.31 -13.22 2.62
CA LEU A 85 8.19 -13.62 1.52
C LEU A 85 8.67 -12.43 0.68
N ILE A 86 8.01 -11.28 0.78
CA ILE A 86 8.37 -10.07 0.06
C ILE A 86 9.20 -9.17 0.97
N PRO A 87 10.41 -8.73 0.57
CA PRO A 87 11.25 -7.88 1.40
C PRO A 87 10.53 -6.65 1.91
N THR A 88 10.74 -6.29 3.18
CA THR A 88 10.28 -5.01 3.73
C THR A 88 11.21 -3.91 3.26
N SER A 89 10.64 -2.75 2.91
CA SER A 89 11.42 -1.55 2.64
C SER A 89 12.24 -1.20 3.88
N VAL A 90 13.56 -1.14 3.74
CA VAL A 90 14.50 -0.64 4.75
C VAL A 90 14.96 0.74 4.27
N ARG A 91 14.21 1.78 4.61
CA ARG A 91 14.61 3.17 4.39
C ARG A 91 14.95 3.83 5.71
#